data_AF-A0A5N9BA06-F1
#
_entry.id   AF-A0A5N9BA06-F1
#
_cell.length_a   1.000
_cell.length_b   1.000
_cell.length_c   1.000
_cell.angle_alpha   90.00
_cell.angle_beta   90.00
_cell.angle_gamma   90.00
#
_symmetry.space_group_name_H-M   'P 1'
#
loop_
_entity.id
_entity.type
_entity.pdbx_description
1 polymer ?
#
loop_
_entity_poly.entity_id
_entity_poly.type
_entity_poly.pdbx_seq_one_letter_code
_entity_poly.pdbx_strand_id
1 'polypeptide(L)'
;PNKVRLYKGKVDTDYYGRYLRYVTSIDSEGEVLVNDYLIKYGYGLNVSEKYIDQQLTNIKSIFDNSGEEAKNNLLGIWKCN
;
A
#
# COMPACT_ATOMS: atom_id res chain seq x y z
N PRO A 1 -11.86 -13.02 -15.92
CA PRO A 1 -10.37 -12.95 -15.92
C PRO A 1 -9.94 -11.92 -14.89
N ASN A 2 -8.99 -12.25 -14.03
CA ASN A 2 -8.46 -11.29 -13.05
C ASN A 2 -7.79 -10.15 -13.81
N LYS A 3 -8.12 -8.90 -13.43
CA LYS A 3 -7.60 -7.71 -14.09
C LYS A 3 -6.73 -6.93 -13.10
N VAL A 4 -5.56 -6.51 -13.56
CA VAL A 4 -4.65 -5.67 -12.78
C VAL A 4 -4.65 -4.26 -13.37
N ARG A 5 -4.75 -3.25 -12.50
CA ARG A 5 -4.54 -1.84 -12.85
C ARG A 5 -3.31 -1.32 -12.10
N LEU A 6 -2.50 -0.54 -12.81
CA LEU A 6 -1.29 0.07 -12.27
C LEU A 6 -1.42 1.59 -12.36
N TYR A 7 -1.26 2.28 -11.24
CA TYR A 7 -1.34 3.73 -11.17
C TYR A 7 0.01 4.29 -10.73
N LYS A 8 0.48 5.34 -11.42
CA LYS A 8 1.72 6.03 -11.04
C LYS A 8 1.49 7.00 -9.87
N GLY A 9 2.51 7.17 -9.04
CA GLY A 9 2.58 8.23 -8.04
C GLY A 9 3.14 9.53 -8.64
N LYS A 10 3.70 10.39 -7.78
CA LYS A 10 4.42 11.61 -8.23
C LYS A 10 5.76 11.28 -8.91
N VAL A 11 6.35 10.15 -8.57
CA VAL A 11 7.61 9.65 -9.12
C VAL A 11 7.34 8.37 -9.90
N ASP A 12 7.90 8.27 -11.11
CA ASP A 12 7.63 7.14 -12.01
C ASP A 12 8.52 5.93 -11.74
N THR A 13 9.82 6.16 -11.50
CA THR A 13 10.82 5.11 -11.26
C THR A 13 11.73 5.46 -10.10
N ASP A 14 12.28 4.45 -9.44
CA ASP A 14 13.36 4.64 -8.48
C ASP A 14 14.75 4.74 -9.15
N TYR A 15 15.79 4.91 -8.34
CA TYR A 15 17.19 5.00 -8.78
C TYR A 15 17.67 3.77 -9.56
N TYR A 16 17.06 2.60 -9.34
CA TYR A 16 17.39 1.35 -10.03
C TYR A 16 16.56 1.14 -11.31
N GLY A 17 15.75 2.13 -11.72
CA GLY A 17 14.90 2.04 -12.89
C GLY A 17 13.63 1.20 -12.68
N ARG A 18 13.28 0.85 -11.43
CA ARG A 18 12.05 0.09 -11.15
C ARG A 18 10.85 1.03 -11.13
N TYR A 19 9.78 0.67 -11.82
CA TYR A 19 8.54 1.43 -11.83
C TYR A 19 7.85 1.41 -10.46
N LEU A 20 7.52 2.59 -9.95
CA LEU A 20 6.80 2.76 -8.70
C LEU A 20 5.30 2.87 -9.00
N ARG A 21 4.51 1.87 -8.55
CA ARG A 21 3.08 1.76 -8.86
C ARG A 21 2.26 1.47 -7.62
N TYR A 22 1.07 2.05 -7.57
CA TYR A 22 -0.05 1.53 -6.80
C TYR A 22 -0.70 0.42 -7.62
N VAL A 23 -0.81 -0.76 -7.03
CA VAL A 23 -1.29 -1.96 -7.73
C VAL A 23 -2.69 -2.27 -7.24
N THR A 24 -3.61 -2.43 -8.19
CA THR A 24 -4.99 -2.76 -7.90
C THR A 24 -5.38 -4.06 -8.60
N SER A 25 -5.84 -5.04 -7.82
CA SER A 25 -6.37 -6.31 -8.30
C SER A 25 -7.89 -6.23 -8.39
N ILE A 26 -8.47 -6.76 -9.46
CA ILE A 26 -9.91 -6.75 -9.70
C ILE A 26 -10.35 -8.15 -10.09
N ASP A 27 -11.32 -8.67 -9.36
CA ASP A 27 -11.97 -9.95 -9.61
C ASP A 27 -13.50 -9.82 -9.45
N SER A 28 -14.19 -10.95 -9.28
CA SER A 28 -15.64 -11.00 -9.10
C SER A 28 -16.11 -10.49 -7.72
N GLU A 29 -15.22 -10.44 -6.73
CA GLU A 29 -15.54 -10.01 -5.37
C GLU A 29 -15.31 -8.51 -5.18
N GLY A 30 -14.49 -7.89 -6.03
CA GLY A 30 -14.37 -6.44 -6.10
C GLY A 30 -13.01 -5.94 -6.58
N GLU A 31 -12.68 -4.73 -6.13
CA GLU A 31 -11.44 -4.04 -6.44
C GLU A 31 -10.63 -3.84 -5.15
N VAL A 32 -9.40 -4.36 -5.12
CA VAL A 32 -8.50 -4.30 -3.96
C VAL A 32 -7.22 -3.55 -4.33
N LEU A 33 -6.96 -2.45 -3.62
CA LEU A 33 -5.66 -1.79 -3.64
C LEU A 33 -4.66 -2.66 -2.84
N VAL A 34 -3.78 -3.36 -3.53
CA VAL A 34 -2.89 -4.38 -2.94
C VAL A 34 -1.97 -3.79 -1.89
N ASN A 35 -1.41 -2.61 -2.14
CA ASN A 35 -0.54 -1.91 -1.18
C ASN A 35 -1.27 -1.63 0.15
N ASP A 36 -2.51 -1.16 0.08
CA ASP A 36 -3.34 -0.88 1.24
C ASP A 36 -3.68 -2.16 2.01
N TYR A 37 -4.12 -3.20 1.29
CA TYR A 37 -4.43 -4.50 1.87
C TYR A 37 -3.25 -5.07 2.67
N LEU A 38 -2.05 -5.05 2.10
CA LEU A 38 -0.85 -5.55 2.79
C LEU A 38 -0.57 -4.77 4.08
N ILE A 39 -0.77 -3.46 4.09
CA ILE A 39 -0.56 -2.62 5.27
C ILE A 39 -1.65 -2.89 6.33
N LYS A 40 -2.93 -2.87 5.92
CA LYS A 40 -4.10 -3.04 6.78
C LYS A 40 -4.10 -4.36 7.55
N TYR A 41 -3.61 -5.43 6.94
CA TYR A 41 -3.50 -6.74 7.58
C TYR A 41 -2.12 -7.03 8.19
N GLY A 42 -1.23 -6.04 8.23
CA GLY A 42 0.09 -6.16 8.87
C GLY A 42 1.08 -7.06 8.13
N TYR A 43 0.90 -7.28 6.82
CA TYR A 43 1.86 -8.00 5.97
C TYR A 43 2.93 -7.07 5.36
N GLY A 44 2.72 -5.76 5.45
CA GLY A 44 3.66 -4.73 5.02
C GLY A 44 3.70 -3.57 5.99
N LEU A 45 4.84 -2.88 6.01
CA LEU A 45 4.96 -1.59 6.70
C LEU A 45 4.38 -0.47 5.82
N ASN A 46 3.96 0.60 6.47
CA ASN A 46 3.59 1.84 5.79
C ASN A 46 4.82 2.46 5.06
N VAL A 47 4.57 3.47 4.24
CA VAL A 47 5.57 4.19 3.44
C VAL A 47 6.68 4.74 4.35
N SER A 48 7.92 4.38 4.01
CA SER A 48 9.12 4.94 4.67
C SER A 48 9.17 6.46 4.53
N GLU A 49 9.60 7.15 5.59
CA GLU A 49 9.73 8.61 5.64
C GLU A 49 10.48 9.19 4.43
N LYS A 50 11.52 8.49 3.95
CA LYS A 50 12.31 8.90 2.77
C LYS A 50 11.46 9.10 1.50
N TYR A 51 10.32 8.42 1.38
CA TYR A 51 9.48 8.41 0.19
C TYR A 51 8.10 9.02 0.42
N ILE A 52 7.90 9.71 1.55
CA ILE A 52 6.61 10.24 1.95
C ILE A 52 6.09 11.30 0.98
N ASP A 53 6.96 12.23 0.57
CA ASP A 53 6.59 13.34 -0.33
C ASP A 53 6.31 12.89 -1.76
N GLN A 54 6.71 11.66 -2.10
CA GLN A 54 6.49 11.04 -3.41
C GLN A 54 5.10 10.41 -3.53
N GLN A 55 4.37 10.29 -2.42
CA GLN A 55 3.03 9.73 -2.42
C GLN A 55 1.99 10.76 -2.86
N LEU A 56 0.92 10.27 -3.49
CA LEU A 56 -0.31 11.05 -3.65
C LEU A 56 -0.96 11.22 -2.27
N THR A 57 -1.42 12.43 -1.95
CA THR A 57 -1.90 12.79 -0.61
C THR A 57 -3.03 11.87 -0.13
N ASN A 58 -4.01 11.59 -1.00
CA ASN A 58 -5.13 10.70 -0.69
C ASN A 58 -4.68 9.26 -0.43
N ILE A 59 -3.71 8.75 -1.20
CA ILE A 59 -3.19 7.39 -1.01
C ILE A 59 -2.39 7.28 0.30
N LYS A 60 -1.62 8.32 0.63
CA LYS A 60 -0.89 8.36 1.90
C LYS A 60 -1.83 8.30 3.11
N SER A 61 -2.91 9.08 3.11
CA SER A 61 -3.91 9.03 4.19
C SER A 61 -4.56 7.66 4.34
N ILE A 62 -4.82 6.94 3.23
CA ILE A 62 -5.33 5.57 3.27
C ILE A 62 -4.32 4.65 3.98
N PHE A 63 -3.05 4.69 3.58
CA PHE A 63 -2.01 3.86 4.17
C PHE A 63 -1.75 4.16 5.65
N ASP A 64 -1.89 5.42 6.07
CA ASP A 64 -1.78 5.81 7.47
C ASP A 64 -2.86 5.17 8.33
N ASN A 65 -4.12 5.33 7.93
CA ASN A 65 -5.26 4.75 8.64
C ASN A 65 -5.13 3.22 8.72
N SER A 66 -4.77 2.57 7.62
CA SER A 66 -4.56 1.12 7.56
C SER A 66 -3.40 0.65 8.45
N GLY A 67 -2.32 1.42 8.50
CA GLY A 67 -1.18 1.12 9.37
C GLY A 67 -1.51 1.25 10.85
N GLU A 68 -2.31 2.25 11.22
CA GLU A 68 -2.84 2.41 12.58
C GLU A 68 -3.81 1.28 12.95
N GLU A 69 -4.72 0.91 12.05
CA GLU A 69 -5.66 -0.19 12.26
C GLU A 69 -4.92 -1.52 12.49
N ALA A 70 -3.90 -1.83 11.68
CA ALA A 70 -3.10 -3.04 11.82
C ALA A 70 -2.39 -3.12 13.18
N LYS A 71 -1.85 -2.00 13.67
CA LYS A 71 -1.22 -1.90 14.99
C LYS A 71 -2.21 -2.10 16.12
N ASN A 72 -3.33 -1.37 16.08
CA ASN A 72 -4.35 -1.41 17.14
C ASN A 72 -4.99 -2.79 17.29
N ASN A 73 -5.09 -3.54 16.18
CA ASN A 73 -5.66 -4.89 16.17
C ASN A 73 -4.60 -6.01 16.27
N LEU A 74 -3.32 -5.68 16.48
CA LEU A 74 -2.21 -6.64 16.58
C LEU A 74 -2.18 -7.62 15.39
N LEU A 75 -2.28 -7.10 14.15
CA LEU A 75 -2.32 -7.92 12.94
C LEU A 75 -0.92 -8.13 12.35
N GLY A 76 -0.71 -9.30 11.73
CA GLY A 76 0.53 -9.64 11.02
C GLY A 76 1.78 -9.42 11.87
N ILE A 77 2.69 -8.56 11.39
CA ILE A 77 3.94 -8.19 12.07
C ILE A 77 3.75 -7.51 13.44
N TRP A 78 2.53 -7.03 13.75
CA TRP A 78 2.23 -6.36 15.02
C TRP A 78 1.71 -7.31 16.11
N LYS A 79 1.59 -8.62 15.82
CA LYS A 79 1.28 -9.62 16.85
C LYS A 79 2.37 -9.62 17.92
N CYS A 80 1.98 -9.50 19.19
CA CYS A 80 2.89 -9.76 20.30
C CYS A 80 3.20 -11.25 20.36
N ASN A 81 4.48 -11.61 20.29
CA ASN A 81 4.95 -12.97 20.59
C ASN A 81 5.00 -13.21 22.09
#